data_AF-A0A5N7IGW7-F1
#
_entry.id   AF-A0A5N7IGW7-F1
#
_cell.length_a   1.000
_cell.length_b   1.000
_cell.length_c   1.000
_cell.angle_alpha   90.00
_cell.angle_beta   90.00
_cell.angle_gamma   90.00
#
_symmetry.space_group_name_H-M   'P 1'
#
loop_
_entity.id
_entity.type
_entity.pdbx_description
1 polymer ?
#
loop_
_entity_poly.entity_id
_entity_poly.type
_entity_poly.pdbx_seq_one_letter_code
_entity_poly.pdbx_strand_id
1 'polypeptide(L)'
;MKEETSYDINENEDVLTTLVRIKGSDLCNVVSVKTSKPINKKMWIECSKALSRIHVGPPIKIGDVVCKNLLNTGIDIICTKNVERNS
;
A
#
# COMPACT_ATOMS: atom_id res chain seq x y z
N MET A 1 -16.39 23.72 30.41
CA MET A 1 -16.05 22.30 30.15
C MET A 1 -16.04 22.12 28.65
N LYS A 2 -14.87 22.07 28.03
CA LYS A 2 -14.69 21.62 26.64
C LYS A 2 -13.81 20.38 26.72
N GLU A 3 -14.34 19.27 26.23
CA GLU A 3 -13.68 17.97 26.19
C GLU A 3 -12.35 18.09 25.44
N GLU A 4 -11.25 17.84 26.14
CA GLU A 4 -9.96 17.53 25.54
C GLU A 4 -10.08 16.12 24.95
N THR A 5 -10.41 16.03 23.66
CA THR A 5 -10.23 14.79 22.91
C THR A 5 -8.73 14.62 22.72
N SER A 6 -8.09 13.89 23.63
CA SER A 6 -6.72 13.42 23.47
C SER A 6 -6.70 12.51 22.25
N TYR A 7 -6.36 13.07 21.08
CA TYR A 7 -5.91 12.26 19.97
C TYR A 7 -4.65 11.57 20.45
N ASP A 8 -4.72 10.26 20.73
CA ASP A 8 -3.53 9.43 20.90
C ASP A 8 -2.76 9.45 19.57
N ILE A 9 -1.92 10.46 19.38
CA ILE A 9 -0.96 10.53 18.27
C ILE A 9 0.06 9.44 18.58
N ASN A 10 -0.23 8.22 18.13
CA ASN A 10 0.72 7.14 18.21
C ASN A 10 1.81 7.44 17.16
N GLU A 11 2.86 8.17 17.55
CA GLU A 11 3.97 8.60 16.67
C GLU A 11 4.63 7.43 15.90
N ASN A 12 4.36 6.20 16.35
CA ASN A 12 4.88 4.97 15.80
C ASN A 12 4.05 4.39 14.66
N GLU A 13 2.87 4.92 14.36
CA GLU A 13 1.99 4.43 13.29
C GLU A 13 1.78 5.49 12.22
N ASP A 14 1.93 5.09 10.96
CA ASP A 14 1.67 5.97 9.82
C ASP A 14 1.35 5.13 8.58
N VAL A 15 0.78 5.75 7.56
CA VAL A 15 0.41 5.10 6.29
C VAL A 15 1.68 4.78 5.51
N LEU A 16 2.05 3.50 5.48
CA LEU A 16 3.12 3.02 4.61
C LEU A 16 2.73 3.27 3.14
N THR A 17 3.57 4.01 2.43
CA THR A 17 3.51 4.20 0.97
C THR A 17 4.76 3.59 0.35
N THR A 18 4.58 2.74 -0.66
CA THR A 18 5.68 2.01 -1.31
C THR A 18 5.35 1.69 -2.77
N LEU A 19 6.18 0.88 -3.42
CA LEU A 19 6.07 0.51 -4.82
C LEU A 19 5.91 -1.01 -4.95
N VAL A 20 5.09 -1.43 -5.92
CA VAL A 20 4.97 -2.85 -6.33
C VAL A 20 5.33 -2.96 -7.80
N ARG A 21 6.00 -4.05 -8.17
CA ARG A 21 6.43 -4.31 -9.55
C ARG A 21 5.25 -4.64 -10.44
N ILE A 22 5.27 -4.11 -11.65
CA ILE A 22 4.30 -4.42 -12.69
C ILE A 22 4.92 -5.38 -13.69
N LYS A 23 4.15 -6.37 -14.15
CA LYS A 23 4.50 -7.25 -15.25
C LYS A 23 3.52 -7.05 -16.40
N GLY A 24 4.04 -6.87 -17.61
CA GLY A 24 3.23 -6.73 -18.84
C GLY A 24 2.71 -5.31 -19.10
N SER A 25 3.44 -4.28 -18.65
CA SER A 25 3.24 -2.88 -19.04
C SER A 25 4.54 -2.36 -19.63
N ASP A 26 4.50 -1.73 -20.80
CA ASP A 26 5.68 -1.10 -21.41
C ASP A 26 5.85 0.36 -20.96
N LEU A 27 4.82 0.93 -20.33
CA LEU A 27 4.80 2.33 -19.86
C LEU A 27 5.44 2.49 -18.48
N CYS A 28 5.25 1.52 -17.59
CA CYS A 28 5.77 1.58 -16.23
C CYS A 28 6.08 0.21 -15.63
N ASN A 29 7.23 0.14 -14.96
CA ASN A 29 7.72 -1.09 -14.32
C ASN A 29 7.23 -1.25 -12.88
N VAL A 30 6.64 -0.20 -12.28
CA VAL A 30 6.19 -0.16 -10.90
C VAL A 30 4.93 0.70 -10.76
N VAL A 31 4.08 0.38 -9.78
CA VAL A 31 2.91 1.18 -9.36
C VAL A 31 3.07 1.60 -7.91
N SER A 32 2.63 2.82 -7.59
CA SER A 32 2.57 3.30 -6.22
C SER A 32 1.39 2.67 -5.48
N VAL A 33 1.66 2.21 -4.26
CA VAL A 33 0.67 1.62 -3.38
C VAL A 33 0.77 2.23 -1.99
N LYS A 34 -0.33 2.18 -1.25
CA LYS A 34 -0.39 2.56 0.15
C LYS A 34 -1.11 1.50 0.98
N THR A 35 -0.88 1.51 2.28
CA THR A 35 -1.70 0.76 3.23
C THR A 35 -3.09 1.36 3.37
N SER A 36 -4.10 0.52 3.63
CA SER A 36 -5.48 0.94 3.83
C SER A 36 -5.69 1.72 5.14
N LYS A 37 -4.82 1.51 6.13
CA LYS A 37 -4.83 2.12 7.47
C LYS A 37 -3.38 2.35 7.92
N PRO A 38 -3.13 3.26 8.89
CA PRO A 38 -1.82 3.41 9.50
C PRO A 38 -1.30 2.08 10.05
N ILE A 39 0.00 1.85 9.88
CA ILE A 39 0.68 0.64 10.38
C ILE A 39 1.91 1.05 11.19
N ASN A 40 2.28 0.22 12.16
CA ASN A 40 3.48 0.46 12.95
C ASN A 40 4.74 0.52 12.05
N LYS A 41 5.55 1.57 12.21
CA LYS A 41 6.79 1.81 11.47
C LYS A 41 7.78 0.64 11.54
N LYS A 42 7.77 -0.14 12.62
CA LYS A 42 8.60 -1.35 12.77
C LYS A 42 8.26 -2.43 11.72
N MET A 43 7.02 -2.46 11.23
CA MET A 43 6.58 -3.44 10.22
C MET A 43 6.89 -3.03 8.79
N TRP A 44 7.29 -1.77 8.55
CA TRP A 44 7.45 -1.23 7.20
C TRP A 44 8.49 -2.00 6.38
N ILE A 45 9.56 -2.45 7.02
CA ILE A 45 10.61 -3.24 6.39
C ILE A 45 10.07 -4.61 5.95
N GLU A 46 9.35 -5.30 6.82
CA GLU A 46 8.77 -6.62 6.51
C GLU A 46 7.66 -6.53 5.47
N CYS A 47 6.80 -5.52 5.55
CA CYS A 47 5.78 -5.23 4.52
C CYS A 47 6.42 -4.99 3.16
N SER A 48 7.50 -4.20 3.11
CA SER A 48 8.23 -3.92 1.86
C SER A 48 8.90 -5.16 1.29
N LYS A 49 9.48 -6.02 2.14
CA LYS A 49 10.04 -7.32 1.71
C LYS A 49 8.97 -8.22 1.12
N ALA A 50 7.80 -8.32 1.76
CA ALA A 50 6.68 -9.10 1.23
C ALA A 50 6.23 -8.57 -0.14
N LEU A 51 6.04 -7.25 -0.25
CA LEU A 51 5.61 -6.59 -1.48
C LEU A 51 6.63 -6.71 -2.62
N SER A 52 7.93 -6.77 -2.32
CA SER A 52 8.98 -6.93 -3.34
C SER A 52 8.86 -8.24 -4.14
N ARG A 53 8.17 -9.25 -3.61
CA ARG A 53 7.93 -10.54 -4.26
C ARG A 53 6.65 -10.56 -5.08
N ILE A 54 5.76 -9.59 -4.86
CA ILE A 54 4.47 -9.48 -5.55
C ILE A 54 4.65 -8.74 -6.87
N HIS A 55 4.00 -9.25 -7.91
CA HIS A 55 3.94 -8.62 -9.22
C HIS A 55 2.46 -8.47 -9.61
N VAL A 56 2.09 -7.30 -10.08
CA VAL A 56 0.75 -6.98 -10.58
C VAL A 56 0.78 -6.76 -12.09
N GLY A 57 -0.34 -6.96 -12.78
CA GLY A 57 -0.45 -6.72 -14.22
C GLY A 57 -1.53 -5.69 -14.54
N PRO A 58 -1.39 -4.91 -15.62
CA PRO A 58 -2.44 -4.00 -16.06
C PRO A 58 -3.69 -4.75 -16.59
N PRO A 59 -4.88 -4.12 -16.58
CA PRO A 59 -5.14 -2.75 -16.09
C PRO A 59 -5.27 -2.69 -14.56
N ILE A 60 -4.75 -1.63 -13.96
CA ILE A 60 -4.82 -1.35 -12.52
C ILE A 60 -5.40 0.05 -12.33
N LYS A 61 -6.33 0.20 -11.40
CA LYS A 61 -6.98 1.47 -11.07
C LYS A 61 -6.64 1.92 -9.65
N ILE A 62 -6.78 3.21 -9.42
CA ILE A 62 -6.76 3.78 -8.06
C ILE A 62 -7.87 3.12 -7.24
N GLY A 63 -7.52 2.62 -6.06
CA GLY A 63 -8.44 1.90 -5.19
C GLY A 63 -8.38 0.38 -5.32
N ASP A 64 -7.70 -0.16 -6.34
CA ASP A 64 -7.54 -1.61 -6.47
C ASP A 64 -6.69 -2.17 -5.34
N VAL A 65 -7.10 -3.30 -4.79
CA VAL A 65 -6.38 -4.01 -3.73
C VAL A 65 -5.36 -4.96 -4.36
N VAL A 66 -4.08 -4.66 -4.17
CA VAL A 66 -2.95 -5.45 -4.66
C VAL A 66 -2.70 -6.68 -3.79
N CYS A 67 -2.83 -6.50 -2.48
CA CYS A 67 -2.63 -7.57 -1.51
C CYS A 67 -3.59 -7.35 -0.35
N LYS A 68 -4.44 -8.34 -0.09
CA LYS A 68 -5.38 -8.33 1.02
C LYS A 68 -4.74 -8.96 2.27
N ASN A 69 -4.99 -8.40 3.45
CA ASN A 69 -4.52 -8.92 4.73
C ASN A 69 -3.00 -9.19 4.75
N LEU A 70 -2.20 -8.18 4.42
CA LEU A 70 -0.74 -8.27 4.33
C LEU A 70 -0.16 -8.76 5.66
N LEU A 71 0.62 -9.84 5.62
CA LEU A 71 1.26 -10.46 6.80
C LEU A 71 0.26 -10.82 7.92
N ASN A 72 -1.00 -11.12 7.57
CA ASN A 72 -2.06 -11.43 8.52
C ASN A 72 -2.36 -10.31 9.55
N THR A 73 -2.12 -9.05 9.16
CA THR A 73 -2.32 -7.88 10.03
C THR A 73 -3.71 -7.28 9.95
N GLY A 74 -4.55 -7.74 9.02
CA GLY A 74 -5.86 -7.17 8.70
C GLY A 74 -5.78 -5.89 7.85
N ILE A 75 -4.60 -5.54 7.33
CA ILE A 75 -4.38 -4.35 6.50
C ILE A 75 -4.23 -4.74 5.03
N ASP A 76 -4.84 -3.94 4.16
CA ASP A 76 -4.80 -4.13 2.72
C ASP A 76 -3.82 -3.15 2.07
N ILE A 77 -3.27 -3.54 0.92
CA ILE A 77 -2.40 -2.71 0.09
C ILE A 77 -3.19 -2.26 -1.14
N ILE A 78 -3.29 -0.94 -1.31
CA ILE A 78 -4.17 -0.30 -2.27
C ILE A 78 -3.35 0.49 -3.28
N CYS A 79 -3.67 0.37 -4.56
CA CYS A 79 -3.08 1.17 -5.63
C CYS A 79 -3.51 2.64 -5.56
N THR A 80 -2.54 3.52 -5.78
CA THR A 80 -2.75 4.98 -5.80
C THR A 80 -2.50 5.59 -7.18
N LYS A 81 -2.25 4.77 -8.19
CA LYS A 81 -2.02 5.21 -9.57
C LYS A 81 -2.72 4.27 -10.55
N ASN A 82 -3.27 4.84 -11.62
CA ASN A 82 -3.81 4.08 -12.75
C ASN A 82 -2.69 3.60 -13.66
N VAL A 83 -2.79 2.35 -14.10
CA VAL A 83 -1.90 1.75 -15.09
C VAL A 83 -2.76 1.08 -16.14
N GLU A 84 -2.71 1.60 -17.36
CA GLU A 84 -3.46 1.09 -18.48
C GLU A 84 -2.73 -0.06 -19.16
N ARG A 85 -3.49 -0.92 -19.84
CA ARG A 85 -2.92 -1.97 -20.69
C ARG A 85 -2.65 -1.35 -22.06
N ASN A 86 -1.42 -1.46 -22.54
CA ASN A 86 -1.13 -1.14 -23.94
C ASN A 86 -1.98 -2.03 -24.85
N SER A 87 -2.66 -1.40 -25.79
CA SER A 87 -3.48 -2.05 -26.83
C SER A 87 -2.71 -2.08 -28.13
#